data_AF-A0A2K8WZQ0-F1
#
_entry.id   AF-A0A2K8WZQ0-F1
#
_cell.length_a   1.000
_cell.length_b   1.000
_cell.length_c   1.000
_cell.angle_alpha   90.00
_cell.angle_beta   90.00
_cell.angle_gamma   90.00
#
_symmetry.space_group_name_H-M   'P 1'
#
loop_
_entity.id
_entity.type
_entity.pdbx_description
1 polymer ?
#
loop_
_entity_poly.entity_id
_entity_poly.type
_entity_poly.pdbx_seq_one_letter_code
_entity_poly.pdbx_strand_id
1 'polypeptide(L)'
;MDVSLNNRKMKRNYFITLLILTFCMMPLCAQNKLYVISEKATLPDLVNLCDDIYPYNGGSNIFLNYTYSYPDGVYSIVDSSIPVSLIIGCSIAYDSCPPGTNCGGTLCCQEGGSRSLLDYDLELSEQIIINEGSTVSCGGFRSADPELQYYALLVPLNSQLQRNITPCSKDALFEMYNGQVNTINNISWQYYDINNEWVDIPNFQNQYPLVASVEDIFGTNYSSFFSDNLQLQYKISTSFSSTVYFSEIETFSIAPCTPEISSVPTISTSCSNISDGNFSILFERPLEDGETLSFFLHKGSPAGPVYNELEQSFIGNSYTWPDHLLEANDYYLYYQTDPNGSLKNYGPITINSPTPVTFIATWISDVDCYGDNTGSITINASGGQGNYQYSINDGLDWFSFSNATFHTVTNLLATTYRVKVKDSNGCIAQQ
;
A
#
# COMPACT_ATOMS: atom_id res chain seq x y z
N MET A 1 -46.30 -21.57 41.63
CA MET A 1 -47.02 -22.62 40.88
C MET A 1 -46.67 -22.43 39.41
N ASP A 2 -46.15 -23.50 38.82
CA ASP A 2 -45.71 -23.75 37.43
C ASP A 2 -45.93 -22.68 36.35
N VAL A 3 -44.92 -22.51 35.48
CA VAL A 3 -45.04 -22.76 34.01
C VAL A 3 -43.71 -23.25 33.38
N SER A 4 -43.73 -24.54 33.00
CA SER A 4 -43.13 -25.28 31.87
C SER A 4 -41.72 -25.00 31.27
N LEU A 5 -40.90 -26.05 31.36
CA LEU A 5 -40.19 -26.80 30.30
C LEU A 5 -40.49 -26.44 28.82
N ASN A 6 -39.44 -26.47 27.99
CA ASN A 6 -39.54 -27.10 26.68
C ASN A 6 -38.22 -27.71 26.18
N ASN A 7 -38.24 -29.05 26.08
CA ASN A 7 -37.34 -29.85 25.25
C ASN A 7 -37.78 -29.75 23.78
N ARG A 8 -36.83 -29.68 22.84
CA ARG A 8 -37.00 -30.30 21.51
C ARG A 8 -35.72 -30.98 21.04
N LYS A 9 -35.77 -32.30 21.00
CA LYS A 9 -34.95 -33.16 20.13
C LYS A 9 -35.31 -32.92 18.67
N MET A 10 -34.34 -32.99 17.75
CA MET A 10 -34.52 -33.72 16.48
C MET A 10 -33.19 -34.30 15.96
N LYS A 11 -33.21 -35.62 15.76
CA LYS A 11 -32.23 -36.41 15.00
C LYS A 11 -32.31 -36.08 13.50
N ARG A 12 -31.18 -36.07 12.78
CA ARG A 12 -31.05 -36.72 11.45
C ARG A 12 -29.61 -36.79 10.92
N ASN A 13 -29.20 -38.02 10.64
CA ASN A 13 -28.37 -38.47 9.51
C ASN A 13 -26.84 -38.26 9.54
N TYR A 14 -26.17 -39.38 9.85
CA TYR A 14 -24.98 -39.90 9.17
C TYR A 14 -25.12 -39.84 7.63
N PHE A 15 -23.96 -39.82 6.95
CA PHE A 15 -23.70 -39.76 5.49
C PHE A 15 -23.60 -38.36 4.88
N ILE A 16 -22.41 -37.76 5.01
CA ILE A 16 -21.61 -37.34 3.85
C ILE A 16 -20.15 -37.70 4.15
N THR A 17 -19.74 -38.89 3.72
CA THR A 17 -18.36 -39.18 3.34
C THR A 17 -18.09 -38.36 2.07
N LEU A 18 -17.57 -37.14 2.21
CA LEU A 18 -16.93 -36.45 1.09
C LEU A 18 -15.44 -36.46 1.33
N LEU A 19 -14.82 -37.35 0.57
CA LEU A 19 -13.41 -37.41 0.22
C LEU A 19 -12.86 -36.00 -0.06
N ILE A 20 -12.25 -35.36 0.95
CA ILE A 20 -11.29 -34.26 0.76
C ILE A 20 -10.02 -34.65 1.53
N LEU A 21 -9.43 -35.75 1.09
CA LEU A 21 -7.99 -35.93 1.19
C LEU A 21 -7.43 -35.67 -0.20
N THR A 22 -6.32 -34.93 -0.22
CA THR A 22 -5.48 -34.57 -1.37
C THR A 22 -5.99 -33.45 -2.28
N PHE A 23 -5.89 -32.21 -1.80
CA PHE A 23 -5.30 -31.11 -2.57
C PHE A 23 -4.68 -30.08 -1.61
N CYS A 24 -3.68 -30.52 -0.84
CA CYS A 24 -2.71 -29.63 -0.21
C CYS A 24 -1.43 -29.71 -1.03
N MET A 25 -1.43 -29.06 -2.20
CA MET A 25 -0.21 -28.85 -2.99
C MET A 25 -0.19 -27.40 -3.49
N MET A 26 0.67 -26.62 -2.80
CA MET A 26 1.15 -25.24 -3.05
C MET A 26 0.28 -24.05 -2.61
N PRO A 27 0.93 -22.97 -2.13
CA PRO A 27 1.51 -22.77 -0.81
C PRO A 27 0.48 -22.19 0.18
N LEU A 28 0.69 -22.38 1.49
CA LEU A 28 -0.07 -21.73 2.58
C LEU A 28 -1.55 -22.15 2.72
N CYS A 29 -1.81 -23.23 3.47
CA CYS A 29 -2.93 -23.13 4.41
C CYS A 29 -2.54 -22.02 5.39
N ALA A 30 -3.10 -20.82 5.27
CA ALA A 30 -2.90 -19.77 6.27
C ALA A 30 -3.42 -20.31 7.62
N GLN A 31 -2.50 -20.62 8.53
CA GLN A 31 -2.81 -21.07 9.89
C GLN A 31 -2.93 -19.86 10.81
N ASN A 32 -4.08 -19.68 11.45
CA ASN A 32 -4.26 -18.63 12.47
C ASN A 32 -3.27 -18.84 13.62
N LYS A 33 -2.88 -17.76 14.30
CA LYS A 33 -2.01 -17.81 15.47
C LYS A 33 -2.85 -17.63 16.73
N LEU A 34 -2.79 -18.59 17.65
CA LEU A 34 -3.36 -18.47 18.98
C LEU A 34 -2.26 -18.12 19.97
N TYR A 35 -2.44 -17.00 20.67
CA TYR A 35 -1.58 -16.53 21.75
C TYR A 35 -2.29 -16.75 23.08
N VAL A 36 -1.58 -17.34 24.04
CA VAL A 36 -2.13 -17.64 25.37
C VAL A 36 -1.24 -17.09 26.46
N ILE A 37 -1.81 -16.26 27.32
CA ILE A 37 -1.19 -15.69 28.51
C ILE A 37 -2.07 -16.01 29.72
N SER A 38 -1.49 -16.67 30.72
CA SER A 38 -2.11 -16.93 32.01
C SER A 38 -1.32 -16.30 33.15
N GLU A 39 -2.04 -15.94 34.21
CA GLU A 39 -1.44 -15.69 35.51
C GLU A 39 -1.20 -17.02 36.22
N LYS A 40 0.05 -17.28 36.61
CA LYS A 40 0.35 -18.46 37.43
C LYS A 40 -0.15 -18.22 38.84
N ALA A 41 -1.00 -19.11 39.32
CA ALA A 41 -1.45 -19.13 40.71
C ALA A 41 -0.25 -19.07 41.68
N THR A 42 -0.28 -18.18 42.66
CA THR A 42 0.72 -18.15 43.73
C THR A 42 0.28 -19.00 44.93
N LEU A 43 1.21 -19.42 45.80
CA LEU A 43 0.89 -20.24 46.98
C LEU A 43 -0.24 -19.67 47.89
N PRO A 44 -0.30 -18.36 48.16
CA PRO A 44 -1.41 -17.75 48.90
C PRO A 44 -2.78 -17.91 48.22
N ASP A 45 -2.82 -17.87 46.90
CA ASP A 45 -4.02 -18.04 46.07
C ASP A 45 -4.55 -19.48 46.13
N LEU A 46 -3.65 -20.44 46.38
CA LEU A 46 -3.91 -21.88 46.38
C LEU A 46 -4.52 -22.39 47.70
N VAL A 47 -4.32 -21.69 48.82
CA VAL A 47 -4.85 -22.13 50.14
C VAL A 47 -6.38 -21.99 50.21
N ASN A 48 -6.93 -20.90 49.67
CA ASN A 48 -8.36 -20.59 49.77
C ASN A 48 -9.26 -21.48 48.89
N LEU A 49 -8.73 -22.21 47.90
CA LEU A 49 -9.54 -22.99 46.96
C LEU A 49 -10.10 -24.30 47.53
N CYS A 50 -9.48 -24.79 48.60
CA CYS A 50 -9.71 -26.16 49.13
C CYS A 50 -10.01 -26.19 50.63
N ASP A 51 -10.25 -25.03 51.24
CA ASP A 51 -10.36 -24.87 52.69
C ASP A 51 -11.55 -25.60 53.33
N ASP A 52 -12.53 -26.04 52.54
CA ASP A 52 -13.69 -26.81 53.05
C ASP A 52 -13.40 -28.31 53.26
N ILE A 53 -12.20 -28.76 52.93
CA ILE A 53 -11.74 -30.11 53.25
C ILE A 53 -11.14 -30.05 54.66
N TYR A 54 -11.99 -30.14 55.68
CA TYR A 54 -11.55 -30.26 57.08
C TYR A 54 -10.52 -31.40 57.20
N PRO A 55 -9.24 -31.14 57.55
CA PRO A 55 -8.33 -32.20 57.93
C PRO A 55 -8.84 -32.75 59.26
N TYR A 56 -9.44 -33.94 59.23
CA TYR A 56 -9.72 -34.69 60.44
C TYR A 56 -8.37 -35.01 61.10
N ASN A 57 -7.94 -34.15 62.03
CA ASN A 57 -6.82 -34.31 62.96
C ASN A 57 -5.74 -35.32 62.49
N GLY A 58 -5.01 -34.97 61.44
CA GLY A 58 -3.91 -35.74 60.87
C GLY A 58 -3.53 -35.08 59.56
N GLY A 59 -2.24 -34.73 59.39
CA GLY A 59 -1.76 -33.95 58.25
C GLY A 59 -2.22 -34.52 56.91
N SER A 60 -3.11 -33.79 56.24
CA SER A 60 -3.48 -34.08 54.86
C SER A 60 -2.72 -33.09 53.97
N ASN A 61 -2.02 -33.60 52.96
CA ASN A 61 -1.43 -32.76 51.92
C ASN A 61 -2.46 -32.62 50.79
N ILE A 62 -2.92 -31.39 50.56
CA ILE A 62 -3.82 -31.06 49.44
C ILE A 62 -2.97 -30.65 48.24
N PHE A 63 -3.20 -31.27 47.09
CA PHE A 63 -2.55 -30.95 45.82
C PHE A 63 -3.60 -30.44 44.83
N LEU A 64 -3.45 -29.18 44.42
CA LEU A 64 -4.23 -28.55 43.37
C LEU A 64 -3.49 -28.67 42.03
N ASN A 65 -4.20 -29.12 41.00
CA ASN A 65 -3.71 -29.19 39.63
C ASN A 65 -4.65 -28.38 38.74
N TYR A 66 -4.13 -27.40 38.02
CA TYR A 66 -4.85 -26.72 36.95
C TYR A 66 -4.32 -27.22 35.61
N THR A 67 -5.21 -27.40 34.65
CA THR A 67 -4.87 -27.78 33.28
C THR A 67 -5.63 -26.87 32.32
N TYR A 68 -4.90 -26.13 31.50
CA TYR A 68 -5.47 -25.38 30.38
C TYR A 68 -5.51 -26.29 29.15
N SER A 69 -6.53 -26.15 28.30
CA SER A 69 -6.52 -26.77 26.96
C SER A 69 -5.28 -26.35 26.17
N TYR A 70 -4.87 -25.10 26.35
CA TYR A 70 -3.67 -24.49 25.77
C TYR A 70 -2.92 -23.77 26.89
N PRO A 71 -1.76 -24.27 27.35
CA PRO A 71 -0.93 -23.53 28.29
C PRO A 71 -0.31 -22.29 27.64
N ASP A 72 0.40 -21.47 28.44
CA ASP A 72 1.14 -20.32 27.93
C ASP A 72 1.98 -20.68 26.70
N GLY A 73 1.69 -20.03 25.58
CA GLY A 73 2.44 -20.25 24.35
C GLY A 73 1.82 -19.61 23.12
N VAL A 74 2.43 -19.93 21.98
CA VAL A 74 1.97 -19.55 20.64
C VAL A 74 1.73 -20.83 19.84
N TYR A 75 0.54 -20.95 19.27
CA TYR A 75 0.10 -22.12 18.53
C TYR A 75 -0.34 -21.73 17.12
N SER A 76 0.07 -22.51 16.11
CA SER A 76 -0.47 -22.38 14.76
C SER A 76 -1.66 -23.32 14.59
N ILE A 77 -2.80 -22.80 14.16
CA ILE A 77 -4.07 -23.53 14.16
C ILE A 77 -4.78 -23.38 12.81
N VAL A 78 -5.41 -24.47 12.36
CA VAL A 78 -6.10 -24.55 11.05
C VAL A 78 -7.61 -24.28 11.18
N ASP A 79 -8.18 -24.52 12.36
CA ASP A 79 -9.60 -24.32 12.64
C ASP A 79 -9.88 -22.87 13.09
N SER A 80 -11.02 -22.33 12.66
CA SER A 80 -11.53 -21.03 13.10
C SER A 80 -12.28 -21.09 14.44
N SER A 81 -12.71 -22.29 14.85
CA SER A 81 -13.32 -22.57 16.15
C SER A 81 -12.38 -23.43 16.99
N ILE A 82 -11.93 -22.89 18.13
CA ILE A 82 -11.00 -23.60 19.01
C ILE A 82 -11.60 -23.67 20.41
N PRO A 83 -11.83 -24.88 20.96
CA PRO A 83 -12.34 -25.01 22.31
C PRO A 83 -11.23 -24.69 23.32
N VAL A 84 -11.46 -23.69 24.16
CA VAL A 84 -10.59 -23.32 25.27
C VAL A 84 -11.28 -23.76 26.57
N SER A 85 -10.62 -24.66 27.30
CA SER A 85 -11.10 -25.12 28.60
C SER A 85 -10.07 -24.87 29.70
N LEU A 86 -10.57 -24.53 30.89
CA LEU A 86 -9.81 -24.48 32.14
C LEU A 86 -10.36 -25.56 33.07
N ILE A 87 -9.51 -26.54 33.38
CA ILE A 87 -9.81 -27.62 34.31
C ILE A 87 -9.07 -27.34 35.61
N ILE A 88 -9.79 -27.25 36.72
CA ILE A 88 -9.20 -27.21 38.06
C ILE A 88 -9.53 -28.52 38.76
N GLY A 89 -8.49 -29.27 39.11
CA GLY A 89 -8.55 -30.51 39.88
C GLY A 89 -7.98 -30.30 41.27
N CYS A 90 -8.64 -30.89 42.28
CA CYS A 90 -8.12 -31.00 43.63
C CYS A 90 -7.94 -32.49 43.96
N SER A 91 -6.77 -32.84 44.50
CA SER A 91 -6.48 -34.17 45.03
C SER A 91 -6.00 -34.06 46.46
N ILE A 92 -6.47 -34.97 47.31
CA ILE A 92 -6.11 -35.01 48.74
C ILE A 92 -5.27 -36.27 48.95
N ALA A 93 -4.11 -36.12 49.58
CA ALA A 93 -3.35 -37.24 50.11
C ALA A 93 -3.41 -37.20 51.65
N TYR A 94 -3.83 -38.31 52.26
CA TYR A 94 -3.79 -38.47 53.71
C TYR A 94 -2.45 -39.09 54.12
N ASP A 95 -1.72 -38.47 55.05
CA ASP A 95 -0.43 -39.02 55.54
C ASP A 95 -0.62 -40.19 56.51
N SER A 96 -1.85 -40.53 56.93
CA SER A 96 -2.08 -41.63 57.87
C SER A 96 -3.36 -42.40 57.58
N CYS A 97 -3.22 -43.63 57.08
CA CYS A 97 -4.27 -44.64 57.18
C CYS A 97 -4.41 -45.03 58.67
N PRO A 98 -5.62 -45.05 59.26
CA PRO A 98 -5.81 -45.53 60.63
C PRO A 98 -5.30 -46.98 60.77
N PRO A 99 -4.66 -47.36 61.89
CA PRO A 99 -4.20 -48.74 62.07
C PRO A 99 -5.41 -49.67 62.17
N GLY A 100 -5.64 -50.49 61.13
CA GLY A 100 -6.71 -51.48 61.09
C GLY A 100 -7.37 -51.68 59.72
N THR A 101 -7.20 -50.75 58.78
CA THR A 101 -7.64 -50.93 57.39
C THR A 101 -6.48 -51.45 56.56
N ASN A 102 -6.62 -52.67 56.01
CA ASN A 102 -5.66 -53.31 55.11
C ASN A 102 -5.57 -52.57 53.76
N CYS A 103 -5.04 -51.35 53.77
CA CYS A 103 -4.62 -50.65 52.55
C CYS A 103 -3.21 -51.15 52.20
N GLY A 104 -3.18 -52.30 51.52
CA GLY A 104 -1.95 -52.83 50.94
C GLY A 104 -1.46 -51.93 49.81
N GLY A 105 -0.58 -50.99 50.14
CA GLY A 105 0.31 -50.31 49.20
C GLY A 105 -0.34 -49.27 48.28
N THR A 106 0.23 -48.06 48.32
CA THR A 106 0.08 -46.97 47.34
C THR A 106 -1.21 -46.15 47.47
N LEU A 107 -1.08 -44.97 48.11
CA LEU A 107 -1.91 -43.76 47.93
C LEU A 107 -3.42 -44.02 47.77
N CYS A 108 -4.15 -44.04 48.90
CA CYS A 108 -5.60 -43.87 48.88
C CYS A 108 -5.95 -42.39 48.63
N CYS A 109 -5.69 -41.90 47.42
CA CYS A 109 -6.34 -40.71 46.91
C CYS A 109 -7.75 -41.16 46.46
N GLN A 110 -8.80 -40.83 47.20
CA GLN A 110 -10.09 -40.70 46.51
C GLN A 110 -9.90 -39.51 45.56
N GLU A 111 -9.80 -39.77 44.26
CA GLU A 111 -9.79 -38.73 43.24
C GLU A 111 -11.07 -37.91 43.41
N GLY A 112 -10.97 -36.75 44.05
CA GLY A 112 -11.97 -35.71 43.96
C GLY A 112 -12.06 -35.35 42.49
N GLY A 113 -13.18 -35.71 41.85
CA GLY A 113 -13.31 -35.64 40.40
C GLY A 113 -12.93 -34.26 39.85
N SER A 114 -12.14 -34.25 38.78
CA SER A 114 -11.85 -33.04 38.02
C SER A 114 -13.15 -32.45 37.47
N ARG A 115 -13.36 -31.14 37.64
CA ARG A 115 -14.46 -30.42 37.01
C ARG A 115 -13.89 -29.39 36.04
N SER A 116 -14.43 -29.37 34.82
CA SER A 116 -14.24 -28.25 33.91
C SER A 116 -15.09 -27.09 34.41
N LEU A 117 -14.49 -25.92 34.61
CA LEU A 117 -15.21 -24.73 35.08
C LEU A 117 -15.75 -23.91 33.92
N LEU A 118 -15.02 -23.92 32.80
CA LEU A 118 -15.34 -23.14 31.62
C LEU A 118 -15.00 -23.91 30.35
N ASP A 119 -15.93 -23.86 29.42
CA ASP A 119 -15.77 -24.37 28.06
C ASP A 119 -16.30 -23.28 27.11
N TYR A 120 -15.39 -22.69 26.34
CA TYR A 120 -15.70 -21.63 25.38
C TYR A 120 -15.15 -21.98 24.01
N ASP A 121 -15.98 -21.79 22.99
CA ASP A 121 -15.53 -21.80 21.60
C ASP A 121 -15.01 -20.40 21.25
N LEU A 122 -13.73 -20.27 20.89
CA LEU A 122 -13.20 -19.03 20.32
C LEU A 122 -13.61 -18.90 18.87
N GLU A 123 -14.26 -17.79 18.49
CA GLU A 123 -14.40 -17.39 17.09
C GLU A 123 -13.19 -16.56 16.60
N LEU A 124 -13.02 -16.49 15.27
CA LEU A 124 -12.03 -15.61 14.65
C LEU A 124 -12.24 -14.16 15.09
N SER A 125 -11.15 -13.47 15.44
CA SER A 125 -11.14 -12.09 15.96
C SER A 125 -11.79 -11.87 17.34
N GLU A 126 -12.18 -12.96 18.01
CA GLU A 126 -12.71 -12.89 19.35
C GLU A 126 -11.57 -13.00 20.38
N GLN A 127 -11.69 -12.20 21.43
CA GLN A 127 -10.82 -12.24 22.59
C GLN A 127 -11.68 -12.68 23.77
N ILE A 128 -11.18 -13.65 24.53
CA ILE A 128 -11.79 -14.02 25.80
C ILE A 128 -10.88 -13.51 26.92
N ILE A 129 -11.40 -12.58 27.72
CA ILE A 129 -10.87 -12.31 29.06
C ILE A 129 -11.69 -13.17 30.01
N ILE A 130 -11.06 -14.18 30.58
CA ILE A 130 -11.66 -14.94 31.67
C ILE A 130 -11.35 -14.18 32.95
N ASN A 131 -12.24 -13.25 33.32
CA ASN A 131 -12.28 -12.67 34.66
C ASN A 131 -13.27 -13.53 35.48
N GLU A 132 -12.85 -14.67 36.00
CA GLU A 132 -13.79 -15.50 36.75
C GLU A 132 -13.84 -15.19 38.24
N GLY A 133 -15.03 -14.76 38.67
CA GLY A 133 -15.64 -15.09 39.96
C GLY A 133 -16.67 -16.22 39.85
N SER A 134 -16.44 -17.22 38.98
CA SER A 134 -17.32 -18.39 38.89
C SER A 134 -16.84 -19.47 39.85
N THR A 135 -17.66 -19.70 40.86
CA THR A 135 -17.35 -20.51 42.02
C THR A 135 -17.09 -21.99 41.68
N VAL A 136 -15.90 -22.48 42.03
CA VAL A 136 -15.70 -23.90 42.35
C VAL A 136 -16.44 -24.14 43.67
N SER A 137 -17.66 -24.68 43.63
CA SER A 137 -18.33 -25.09 44.86
C SER A 137 -17.76 -26.42 45.36
N CYS A 138 -16.65 -26.34 46.07
CA CYS A 138 -16.28 -27.35 47.06
C CYS A 138 -16.76 -26.85 48.42
N GLY A 139 -18.06 -26.99 48.70
CA GLY A 139 -18.62 -26.60 49.99
C GLY A 139 -18.68 -25.09 50.23
N GLY A 140 -19.21 -24.64 51.37
CA GLY A 140 -19.78 -23.31 51.58
C GLY A 140 -18.79 -22.17 51.87
N PHE A 141 -19.13 -21.00 51.35
CA PHE A 141 -18.47 -19.68 51.49
C PHE A 141 -17.68 -19.39 52.78
N ARG A 142 -16.45 -18.85 52.62
CA ARG A 142 -16.09 -17.44 52.89
C ARG A 142 -14.77 -17.02 52.21
N SER A 143 -14.90 -16.15 51.20
CA SER A 143 -14.03 -15.03 50.80
C SER A 143 -12.52 -15.28 50.58
N ALA A 144 -12.16 -15.81 49.42
CA ALA A 144 -11.18 -15.23 48.49
C ALA A 144 -10.95 -16.23 47.36
N ASP A 145 -11.79 -16.17 46.33
CA ASP A 145 -11.53 -16.87 45.07
C ASP A 145 -10.24 -16.30 44.48
N PRO A 146 -9.25 -17.12 44.06
CA PRO A 146 -8.10 -16.59 43.36
C PRO A 146 -8.53 -16.15 41.98
N GLU A 147 -8.24 -14.90 41.66
CA GLU A 147 -8.44 -14.34 40.34
C GLU A 147 -7.41 -14.97 39.38
N LEU A 148 -7.72 -16.14 38.84
CA LEU A 148 -6.90 -16.72 37.77
C LEU A 148 -7.23 -16.02 36.46
N GLN A 149 -6.35 -15.11 36.06
CA GLN A 149 -6.52 -14.37 34.82
C GLN A 149 -5.97 -15.19 33.66
N TYR A 150 -6.84 -15.49 32.69
CA TYR A 150 -6.48 -16.20 31.47
C TYR A 150 -6.93 -15.39 30.26
N TYR A 151 -5.99 -15.11 29.37
CA TYR A 151 -6.18 -14.35 28.15
C TYR A 151 -5.75 -15.21 26.97
N ALA A 152 -6.70 -15.52 26.09
CA ALA A 152 -6.45 -16.18 24.81
C ALA A 152 -6.89 -15.26 23.68
N LEU A 153 -6.02 -15.15 22.67
CA LEU A 153 -6.22 -14.31 21.51
C LEU A 153 -5.93 -15.08 20.22
N LEU A 154 -6.93 -15.20 19.37
CA LEU A 154 -6.81 -15.79 18.04
C LEU A 154 -6.62 -14.69 16.98
N VAL A 155 -5.44 -14.64 16.38
CA VAL A 155 -5.09 -13.69 15.32
C VAL A 155 -5.11 -14.39 13.96
N PRO A 156 -5.90 -13.90 12.99
CA PRO A 156 -5.88 -14.45 11.64
C PRO A 156 -4.58 -14.06 10.93
N LEU A 157 -4.01 -15.00 10.16
CA LEU A 157 -2.91 -14.69 9.25
C LEU A 157 -3.43 -13.86 8.08
N ASN A 158 -2.89 -12.66 7.91
CA ASN A 158 -3.19 -11.85 6.74
C ASN A 158 -2.30 -12.30 5.58
N SER A 159 -2.89 -12.91 4.55
CA SER A 159 -2.14 -13.45 3.40
C SER A 159 -1.89 -12.41 2.29
N GLN A 160 -2.53 -11.24 2.38
CA GLN A 160 -2.44 -10.16 1.39
C GLN A 160 -1.53 -9.04 1.91
N LEU A 161 -0.23 -9.32 2.04
CA LEU A 161 0.74 -8.28 2.36
C LEU A 161 1.08 -7.51 1.08
N GLN A 162 0.69 -6.24 1.01
CA GLN A 162 1.25 -5.33 0.01
C GLN A 162 2.71 -5.07 0.40
N ARG A 163 3.65 -5.64 -0.36
CA ARG A 163 5.08 -5.54 -0.02
C ARG A 163 5.73 -4.22 -0.43
N ASN A 164 5.11 -3.48 -1.34
CA ASN A 164 5.56 -2.18 -1.80
C ASN A 164 4.46 -1.18 -1.51
N ILE A 165 4.75 -0.19 -0.68
CA ILE A 165 3.81 0.86 -0.30
C ILE A 165 4.45 2.20 -0.61
N THR A 166 3.68 3.08 -1.23
CA THR A 166 4.10 4.46 -1.49
C THR A 166 3.60 5.34 -0.34
N PRO A 167 4.44 6.05 0.43
CA PRO A 167 4.02 6.84 1.58
C PRO A 167 2.93 7.85 1.26
N CYS A 168 2.94 8.39 0.04
CA CYS A 168 1.99 9.40 -0.39
C CYS A 168 0.64 8.83 -0.87
N SER A 169 0.48 7.51 -1.04
CA SER A 169 -0.79 6.96 -1.56
C SER A 169 -1.89 6.86 -0.51
N LYS A 170 -1.60 7.14 0.78
CA LYS A 170 -2.52 6.90 1.91
C LYS A 170 -3.08 5.48 1.98
N ASP A 171 -2.42 4.54 1.30
CA ASP A 171 -2.80 3.13 1.34
C ASP A 171 -2.53 2.59 2.75
N ALA A 172 -3.47 1.78 3.23
CA ALA A 172 -3.34 1.13 4.52
C ALA A 172 -2.23 0.07 4.49
N LEU A 173 -1.40 0.02 5.52
CA LEU A 173 -0.33 -0.97 5.67
C LEU A 173 -0.87 -2.41 5.68
N PHE A 174 -2.09 -2.60 6.17
CA PHE A 174 -2.79 -3.88 6.15
C PHE A 174 -4.23 -3.68 5.67
N GLU A 175 -4.69 -4.57 4.79
CA GLU A 175 -6.09 -4.62 4.37
C GLU A 175 -7.01 -5.05 5.53
N MET A 176 -8.26 -4.57 5.51
CA MET A 176 -9.28 -4.99 6.48
C MET A 176 -9.56 -6.49 6.38
N TYR A 177 -9.56 -7.18 7.53
CA TYR A 177 -9.94 -8.59 7.58
C TYR A 177 -11.46 -8.73 7.41
N ASN A 178 -11.91 -9.40 6.35
CA ASN A 178 -13.34 -9.48 5.98
C ASN A 178 -14.04 -8.11 5.89
N GLY A 179 -13.30 -7.05 5.55
CA GLY A 179 -13.84 -5.71 5.44
C GLY A 179 -14.16 -5.01 6.77
N GLN A 180 -13.67 -5.53 7.90
CA GLN A 180 -13.83 -4.92 9.23
C GLN A 180 -12.48 -4.69 9.93
N VAL A 181 -12.44 -3.67 10.78
CA VAL A 181 -11.39 -3.46 11.78
C VAL A 181 -11.92 -3.97 13.11
N ASN A 182 -11.16 -4.83 13.78
CA ASN A 182 -11.53 -5.37 15.08
C ASN A 182 -10.77 -4.64 16.19
N THR A 183 -11.49 -4.32 17.27
CA THR A 183 -10.86 -3.86 18.50
C THR A 183 -10.40 -5.07 19.29
N ILE A 184 -9.09 -5.30 19.36
CA ILE A 184 -8.50 -6.40 20.13
C ILE A 184 -7.76 -5.81 21.32
N ASN A 185 -8.24 -5.99 22.54
CA ASN A 185 -7.57 -5.41 23.71
C ASN A 185 -6.19 -6.03 23.91
N ASN A 186 -5.27 -5.28 24.51
CA ASN A 186 -3.92 -5.72 24.87
C ASN A 186 -2.98 -5.93 23.66
N ILE A 187 -3.40 -5.54 22.45
CA ILE A 187 -2.52 -5.41 21.29
C ILE A 187 -1.98 -3.98 21.20
N SER A 188 -0.68 -3.86 20.95
CA SER A 188 -0.06 -2.60 20.54
C SER A 188 0.94 -2.83 19.42
N TRP A 189 1.05 -1.88 18.52
CA TRP A 189 1.97 -1.95 17.38
C TRP A 189 3.29 -1.27 17.70
N GLN A 190 4.36 -1.83 17.15
CA GLN A 190 5.70 -1.26 17.23
C GLN A 190 6.34 -1.22 15.85
N TYR A 191 7.19 -0.22 15.63
CA TYR A 191 8.07 -0.16 14.47
C TYR A 191 9.53 -0.19 14.90
N TYR A 192 10.38 -0.66 14.00
CA TYR A 192 11.84 -0.63 14.19
C TYR A 192 12.37 0.72 13.72
N ASP A 193 12.99 1.48 14.62
CA ASP A 193 13.42 2.85 14.35
C ASP A 193 14.83 2.95 13.77
N ILE A 194 15.21 4.15 13.36
CA ILE A 194 16.55 4.45 12.81
C ILE A 194 17.69 4.26 13.83
N ASN A 195 17.38 4.22 15.13
CA ASN A 195 18.35 3.95 16.19
C ASN A 195 18.49 2.46 16.51
N ASN A 196 17.83 1.59 15.74
CA ASN A 196 17.80 0.14 15.91
C ASN A 196 17.03 -0.34 17.16
N GLU A 197 16.01 0.41 17.57
CA GLU A 197 15.14 0.12 18.71
C GLU A 197 13.67 -0.07 18.28
N TRP A 198 12.94 -0.90 19.03
CA TRP A 198 11.50 -1.06 18.83
C TRP A 198 10.73 0.03 19.57
N VAL A 199 9.97 0.84 18.83
CA VAL A 199 9.24 1.99 19.36
C VAL A 199 7.73 1.77 19.20
N ASP A 200 6.97 2.04 20.26
CA ASP A 200 5.51 1.90 20.27
C ASP A 200 4.83 2.94 19.37
N ILE A 201 3.73 2.53 18.73
CA ILE A 201 2.83 3.40 17.99
C ILE A 201 1.56 3.64 18.84
N PRO A 202 1.52 4.69 19.68
CA PRO A 202 0.51 4.84 20.73
C PRO A 202 -0.91 5.10 20.21
N ASN A 203 -1.05 5.72 19.03
CA ASN A 203 -2.36 6.11 18.49
C ASN A 203 -3.17 4.92 17.93
N PHE A 204 -2.56 3.75 17.77
CA PHE A 204 -3.17 2.57 17.15
C PHE A 204 -3.19 1.36 18.11
N GLN A 205 -3.32 1.62 19.41
CA GLN A 205 -3.52 0.56 20.40
C GLN A 205 -4.89 -0.09 20.23
N ASN A 206 -4.93 -1.39 20.54
CA ASN A 206 -6.10 -2.24 20.49
C ASN A 206 -6.79 -2.34 19.12
N GLN A 207 -6.07 -2.08 18.02
CA GLN A 207 -6.62 -2.16 16.67
C GLN A 207 -5.91 -3.25 15.88
N TYR A 208 -6.69 -4.16 15.29
CA TYR A 208 -6.17 -5.18 14.39
C TYR A 208 -7.12 -5.42 13.21
N PRO A 209 -6.61 -5.46 11.96
CA PRO A 209 -5.23 -5.17 11.58
C PRO A 209 -4.91 -3.66 11.69
N LEU A 210 -3.65 -3.25 11.52
CA LEU A 210 -3.25 -1.83 11.50
C LEU A 210 -3.67 -1.19 10.18
N VAL A 211 -4.91 -0.69 10.12
CA VAL A 211 -5.46 -0.02 8.94
C VAL A 211 -5.11 1.47 8.97
N ALA A 212 -3.83 1.77 8.77
CA ALA A 212 -3.28 3.12 8.72
C ALA A 212 -2.19 3.19 7.65
N SER A 213 -2.03 4.35 7.02
CA SER A 213 -0.93 4.58 6.08
C SER A 213 0.37 4.99 6.80
N VAL A 214 1.49 4.94 6.07
CA VAL A 214 2.78 5.47 6.57
C VAL A 214 2.65 6.93 6.98
N GLU A 215 1.95 7.74 6.17
CA GLU A 215 1.73 9.17 6.46
C GLU A 215 0.82 9.38 7.68
N ASP A 216 -0.19 8.52 7.91
CA ASP A 216 -1.05 8.62 9.11
C ASP A 216 -0.28 8.38 10.41
N ILE A 217 0.74 7.51 10.35
CA ILE A 217 1.56 7.15 11.52
C ILE A 217 2.71 8.13 11.74
N PHE A 218 3.44 8.48 10.68
CA PHE A 218 4.72 9.19 10.76
C PHE A 218 4.70 10.60 10.14
N GLY A 219 3.64 10.95 9.42
CA GLY A 219 3.54 12.20 8.65
C GLY A 219 4.46 12.22 7.43
N THR A 220 4.61 13.41 6.85
CA THR A 220 5.44 13.62 5.64
C THR A 220 6.94 13.45 5.87
N ASN A 221 7.40 13.47 7.13
CA ASN A 221 8.80 13.29 7.52
C ASN A 221 9.10 11.84 7.94
N TYR A 222 8.41 10.85 7.39
CA TYR A 222 8.56 9.44 7.78
C TYR A 222 10.02 8.94 7.71
N SER A 223 10.83 9.48 6.81
CA SER A 223 12.25 9.13 6.64
C SER A 223 13.14 9.49 7.83
N SER A 224 12.67 10.29 8.79
CA SER A 224 13.39 10.51 10.05
C SER A 224 13.16 9.40 11.09
N PHE A 225 12.20 8.51 10.87
CA PHE A 225 11.82 7.47 11.83
C PHE A 225 12.47 6.12 11.53
N PHE A 226 12.70 5.78 10.26
CA PHE A 226 13.32 4.54 9.80
C PHE A 226 14.08 4.80 8.49
N SER A 227 15.08 3.98 8.13
CA SER A 227 15.97 4.26 7.00
C SER A 227 15.39 3.85 5.64
N ASP A 228 15.05 2.58 5.47
CA ASP A 228 14.78 1.98 4.16
C ASP A 228 13.40 1.29 4.14
N ASN A 229 13.29 0.18 4.86
CA ASN A 229 12.05 -0.56 4.97
C ASN A 229 11.37 -0.27 6.30
N LEU A 230 10.05 -0.11 6.26
CA LEU A 230 9.27 -0.06 7.49
C LEU A 230 9.10 -1.49 8.00
N GLN A 231 9.65 -1.76 9.18
CA GLN A 231 9.45 -3.03 9.87
C GLN A 231 8.45 -2.85 11.00
N LEU A 232 7.43 -3.69 11.02
CA LEU A 232 6.36 -3.67 12.00
C LEU A 232 6.20 -5.02 12.69
N GLN A 233 5.82 -4.96 13.95
CA GLN A 233 5.29 -6.10 14.68
C GLN A 233 4.22 -5.62 15.65
N TYR A 234 3.31 -6.50 16.03
CA TYR A 234 2.45 -6.24 17.19
C TYR A 234 2.98 -6.99 18.41
N LYS A 235 2.81 -6.38 19.58
CA LYS A 235 3.04 -7.00 20.89
C LYS A 235 1.73 -7.21 21.62
N ILE A 236 1.62 -8.33 22.29
CA ILE A 236 0.49 -8.71 23.15
C ILE A 236 0.98 -8.72 24.59
N SER A 237 0.40 -7.89 25.44
CA SER A 237 0.78 -7.77 26.84
C SER A 237 -0.42 -7.50 27.72
N THR A 238 -0.56 -8.21 28.84
CA THR A 238 -1.63 -7.99 29.80
C THR A 238 -1.11 -7.29 31.07
N SER A 239 -1.99 -6.64 31.83
CA SER A 239 -1.60 -5.96 33.08
C SER A 239 -1.24 -6.93 34.22
N PHE A 240 -1.64 -8.18 34.10
CA PHE A 240 -1.54 -9.22 35.14
C PHE A 240 -0.39 -10.21 34.91
N SER A 241 0.27 -10.15 33.74
CA SER A 241 1.38 -11.05 33.42
C SER A 241 2.59 -10.25 32.95
N SER A 242 3.78 -10.72 33.30
CA SER A 242 5.03 -10.20 32.74
C SER A 242 5.37 -10.83 31.38
N THR A 243 4.63 -11.86 30.97
CA THR A 243 4.79 -12.51 29.67
C THR A 243 4.30 -11.58 28.56
N VAL A 244 5.16 -11.37 27.56
CA VAL A 244 4.85 -10.59 26.36
C VAL A 244 5.12 -11.45 25.14
N TYR A 245 4.17 -11.50 24.22
CA TYR A 245 4.36 -12.14 22.92
C TYR A 245 4.49 -11.09 21.82
N PHE A 246 5.28 -11.42 20.80
CA PHE A 246 5.48 -10.61 19.61
C PHE A 246 5.06 -11.42 18.39
N SER A 247 4.53 -10.72 17.39
CA SER A 247 4.27 -11.29 16.08
C SER A 247 5.58 -11.58 15.33
N GLU A 248 5.45 -12.22 14.16
CA GLU A 248 6.52 -12.18 13.16
C GLU A 248 6.71 -10.73 12.67
N ILE A 249 7.92 -10.42 12.20
CA ILE A 249 8.26 -9.08 11.71
C ILE A 249 7.76 -8.94 10.28
N GLU A 250 6.86 -8.01 10.07
CA GLU A 250 6.38 -7.62 8.75
C GLU A 250 7.26 -6.51 8.19
N THR A 251 7.73 -6.68 6.96
CA THR A 251 8.64 -5.72 6.31
C THR A 251 7.98 -5.15 5.06
N PHE A 252 7.81 -3.84 5.04
CA PHE A 252 7.26 -3.07 3.94
C PHE A 252 8.37 -2.31 3.23
N SER A 253 8.48 -2.52 1.92
CA SER A 253 9.36 -1.72 1.08
C SER A 253 8.69 -0.39 0.80
N ILE A 254 9.34 0.70 1.23
CA ILE A 254 8.80 2.04 1.08
C ILE A 254 9.30 2.61 -0.24
N ALA A 255 8.41 2.74 -1.22
CA ALA A 255 8.75 3.37 -2.48
C ALA A 255 8.71 4.90 -2.30
N PRO A 256 9.73 5.65 -2.76
CA PRO A 256 9.68 7.10 -2.70
C PRO A 256 8.52 7.66 -3.54
N CYS A 257 7.92 8.76 -3.08
CA CYS A 257 6.79 9.37 -3.77
C CYS A 257 7.19 9.99 -5.11
N THR A 258 6.31 9.96 -6.11
CA THR A 258 6.51 10.67 -7.39
C THR A 258 6.98 12.11 -7.13
N PRO A 259 8.18 12.51 -7.62
CA PRO A 259 8.74 13.84 -7.35
C PRO A 259 7.97 14.93 -8.07
N GLU A 260 7.84 16.13 -7.49
CA GLU A 260 7.20 17.24 -8.19
C GLU A 260 8.08 17.80 -9.32
N ILE A 261 7.44 18.38 -10.32
CA ILE A 261 8.12 19.13 -11.40
C ILE A 261 8.50 20.52 -10.89
N SER A 262 9.80 20.80 -10.86
CA SER A 262 10.36 22.10 -10.52
C SER A 262 10.21 23.12 -11.65
N SER A 263 10.50 22.73 -12.90
CA SER A 263 10.31 23.59 -14.07
C SER A 263 10.24 22.80 -15.38
N VAL A 264 9.66 23.44 -16.41
CA VAL A 264 9.54 22.86 -17.75
C VAL A 264 10.02 23.85 -18.81
N PRO A 265 11.34 24.01 -19.03
CA PRO A 265 11.85 24.79 -20.15
C PRO A 265 11.33 24.25 -21.50
N THR A 266 10.83 25.14 -22.35
CA THR A 266 10.31 24.80 -23.69
C THR A 266 11.18 25.38 -24.80
N ILE A 267 11.19 24.69 -25.92
CA ILE A 267 11.75 25.08 -27.20
C ILE A 267 10.57 25.18 -28.17
N SER A 268 10.33 26.38 -28.70
CA SER A 268 9.28 26.65 -29.69
C SER A 268 9.64 26.03 -31.05
N THR A 269 8.66 25.84 -31.93
CA THR A 269 8.95 25.31 -33.27
C THR A 269 9.82 26.29 -34.06
N SER A 270 10.69 25.78 -34.93
CA SER A 270 11.54 26.62 -35.79
C SER A 270 10.72 27.36 -36.85
N CYS A 271 9.66 26.73 -37.35
CA CYS A 271 8.76 27.29 -38.34
C CYS A 271 7.30 27.01 -37.98
N SER A 272 6.38 27.79 -38.54
CA SER A 272 4.97 27.68 -38.18
C SER A 272 4.29 26.38 -38.59
N ASN A 273 4.89 25.66 -39.54
CA ASN A 273 4.35 24.43 -40.11
C ASN A 273 5.30 23.25 -39.87
N ILE A 274 6.26 23.39 -38.95
CA ILE A 274 7.19 22.32 -38.58
C ILE A 274 6.89 21.91 -37.14
N SER A 275 6.96 20.61 -36.91
CA SER A 275 6.70 19.97 -35.63
C SER A 275 8.00 19.71 -34.88
N ASP A 276 8.87 20.70 -34.69
CA ASP A 276 10.21 20.50 -34.09
C ASP A 276 10.39 21.14 -32.70
N GLY A 277 9.26 21.53 -32.08
CA GLY A 277 9.23 21.97 -30.70
C GLY A 277 9.59 20.85 -29.73
N ASN A 278 10.04 21.24 -28.54
CA ASN A 278 10.40 20.31 -27.49
C ASN A 278 10.24 20.95 -26.11
N PHE A 279 10.26 20.17 -25.04
CA PHE A 279 10.42 20.65 -23.68
C PHE A 279 11.31 19.71 -22.88
N SER A 280 11.93 20.22 -21.82
CA SER A 280 12.59 19.39 -20.82
C SER A 280 11.92 19.58 -19.48
N ILE A 281 11.84 18.52 -18.71
CA ILE A 281 11.28 18.48 -17.36
C ILE A 281 12.45 18.47 -16.40
N LEU A 282 12.40 19.35 -15.39
CA LEU A 282 13.29 19.32 -14.24
C LEU A 282 12.48 18.99 -12.99
N PHE A 283 12.87 17.94 -12.28
CA PHE A 283 12.22 17.49 -11.05
C PHE A 283 12.86 18.15 -9.82
N GLU A 284 12.10 18.29 -8.74
CA GLU A 284 12.58 18.87 -7.48
C GLU A 284 13.66 18.01 -6.78
N ARG A 285 13.68 16.70 -7.07
CA ARG A 285 14.69 15.75 -6.63
C ARG A 285 15.08 14.82 -7.79
N PRO A 286 16.29 14.23 -7.78
CA PRO A 286 16.62 13.17 -8.72
C PRO A 286 15.75 11.93 -8.48
N LEU A 287 15.52 11.16 -9.55
CA LEU A 287 15.00 9.80 -9.44
C LEU A 287 16.09 8.87 -8.87
N GLU A 288 15.67 7.99 -7.97
CA GLU A 288 16.50 6.98 -7.30
C GLU A 288 16.64 5.73 -8.17
N ASP A 289 17.65 4.89 -7.86
CA ASP A 289 17.90 3.66 -8.61
C ASP A 289 16.70 2.70 -8.49
N GLY A 290 16.17 2.26 -9.64
CA GLY A 290 14.97 1.44 -9.70
C GLY A 290 13.64 2.19 -9.83
N GLU A 291 13.60 3.53 -9.70
CA GLU A 291 12.39 4.30 -10.04
C GLU A 291 12.16 4.28 -11.57
N THR A 292 10.93 4.01 -11.99
CA THR A 292 10.51 4.08 -13.41
C THR A 292 9.39 5.09 -13.52
N LEU A 293 9.57 6.09 -14.40
CA LEU A 293 8.58 7.15 -14.57
C LEU A 293 7.72 6.87 -15.80
N SER A 294 6.41 6.82 -15.59
CA SER A 294 5.42 6.71 -16.67
C SER A 294 4.86 8.09 -16.98
N PHE A 295 4.80 8.46 -18.26
CA PHE A 295 4.28 9.72 -18.75
C PHE A 295 3.09 9.51 -19.69
N PHE A 296 2.06 10.36 -19.54
CA PHE A 296 0.96 10.50 -20.49
C PHE A 296 0.86 11.97 -20.89
N LEU A 297 1.09 12.26 -22.17
CA LEU A 297 1.02 13.62 -22.69
C LEU A 297 -0.28 13.79 -23.47
N HIS A 298 -1.10 14.75 -23.07
CA HIS A 298 -2.33 15.14 -23.76
C HIS A 298 -2.12 16.45 -24.53
N LYS A 299 -2.72 16.55 -25.72
CA LYS A 299 -2.64 17.76 -26.56
C LYS A 299 -3.91 18.62 -26.44
N GLY A 300 -3.74 19.94 -26.33
CA GLY A 300 -4.75 20.98 -26.39
C GLY A 300 -5.57 21.18 -25.11
N SER A 301 -5.86 20.13 -24.35
CA SER A 301 -6.57 20.23 -23.07
C SER A 301 -6.21 19.07 -22.14
N PRO A 302 -6.51 19.15 -20.82
CA PRO A 302 -6.27 18.04 -19.89
C PRO A 302 -7.02 16.76 -20.30
N ALA A 303 -8.21 16.88 -20.90
CA ALA A 303 -9.01 15.78 -21.43
C ALA A 303 -8.86 15.62 -22.96
N GLY A 304 -7.79 16.19 -23.53
CA GLY A 304 -7.50 16.10 -24.96
C GLY A 304 -7.08 14.69 -25.38
N PRO A 305 -6.92 14.44 -26.69
CA PRO A 305 -6.36 13.18 -27.15
C PRO A 305 -4.96 12.97 -26.56
N VAL A 306 -4.68 11.72 -26.19
CA VAL A 306 -3.33 11.29 -25.82
C VAL A 306 -2.43 11.47 -27.05
N TYR A 307 -1.44 12.32 -26.90
CA TYR A 307 -0.42 12.58 -27.91
C TYR A 307 0.64 11.48 -27.89
N ASN A 308 1.08 11.09 -26.69
CA ASN A 308 2.03 9.99 -26.52
C ASN A 308 1.95 9.41 -25.10
N GLU A 309 2.31 8.13 -24.98
CA GLU A 309 2.51 7.42 -23.72
C GLU A 309 3.91 6.86 -23.72
N LEU A 310 4.68 7.14 -22.67
CA LEU A 310 6.07 6.72 -22.58
C LEU A 310 6.34 6.17 -21.18
N GLU A 311 7.04 5.05 -21.10
CA GLU A 311 7.62 4.55 -19.85
C GLU A 311 9.13 4.65 -19.96
N GLN A 312 9.75 5.35 -19.01
CA GLN A 312 11.19 5.58 -19.01
C GLN A 312 11.76 5.34 -17.62
N SER A 313 12.69 4.38 -17.54
CA SER A 313 13.63 4.32 -16.43
C SER A 313 14.80 5.24 -16.75
N PHE A 314 15.08 6.21 -15.89
CA PHE A 314 16.27 7.06 -16.02
C PHE A 314 16.78 7.48 -14.64
N ILE A 315 18.09 7.60 -14.51
CA ILE A 315 18.75 8.10 -13.29
C ILE A 315 19.09 9.56 -13.54
N GLY A 316 18.55 10.47 -12.73
CA GLY A 316 18.81 11.91 -12.84
C GLY A 316 17.61 12.76 -12.41
N ASN A 317 17.76 14.08 -12.54
CA ASN A 317 16.73 15.06 -12.17
C ASN A 317 16.08 15.74 -13.38
N SER A 318 16.41 15.30 -14.60
CA SER A 318 15.96 15.93 -15.82
C SER A 318 15.57 14.92 -16.88
N TYR A 319 14.45 15.15 -17.55
CA TYR A 319 14.02 14.38 -18.71
C TYR A 319 13.70 15.31 -19.88
N THR A 320 14.38 15.13 -21.01
CA THR A 320 14.04 15.86 -22.24
C THR A 320 13.07 15.03 -23.05
N TRP A 321 11.96 15.64 -23.45
CA TRP A 321 10.96 14.95 -24.24
C TRP A 321 11.58 14.51 -25.60
N PRO A 322 11.40 13.24 -26.01
CA PRO A 322 12.07 12.71 -27.18
C PRO A 322 11.54 13.31 -28.49
N ASP A 323 12.40 13.21 -29.51
CA ASP A 323 12.14 13.35 -30.94
C ASP A 323 11.89 14.73 -31.55
N HIS A 324 11.80 15.84 -30.81
CA HIS A 324 11.48 17.14 -31.42
C HIS A 324 10.31 17.01 -32.43
N LEU A 325 9.20 16.43 -31.98
CA LEU A 325 8.01 16.19 -32.82
C LEU A 325 6.82 17.07 -32.43
N LEU A 326 7.02 18.01 -31.48
CA LEU A 326 5.92 18.79 -30.95
C LEU A 326 5.59 19.94 -31.90
N GLU A 327 4.34 19.97 -32.32
CA GLU A 327 3.74 21.11 -32.99
C GLU A 327 3.44 22.20 -31.97
N ALA A 328 3.23 23.43 -32.45
CA ALA A 328 2.76 24.49 -31.58
C ALA A 328 1.37 24.15 -31.02
N ASN A 329 1.30 24.05 -29.70
CA ASN A 329 0.10 23.74 -28.94
C ASN A 329 0.34 23.92 -27.44
N ASP A 330 -0.75 23.80 -26.68
CA ASP A 330 -0.66 23.55 -25.25
C ASP A 330 -0.68 22.05 -25.00
N TYR A 331 0.19 21.58 -24.11
CA TYR A 331 0.27 20.18 -23.72
C TYR A 331 0.04 20.03 -22.21
N TYR A 332 -0.53 18.90 -21.81
CA TYR A 332 -0.82 18.57 -20.42
C TYR A 332 -0.18 17.23 -20.11
N LEU A 333 0.70 17.22 -19.12
CA LEU A 333 1.49 16.06 -18.74
C LEU A 333 0.87 15.41 -17.50
N TYR A 334 0.69 14.10 -17.55
CA TYR A 334 0.41 13.27 -16.39
C TYR A 334 1.57 12.32 -16.17
N TYR A 335 1.95 12.10 -14.91
CA TYR A 335 3.13 11.31 -14.60
C TYR A 335 3.10 10.67 -13.21
N GLN A 336 3.79 9.54 -13.06
CA GLN A 336 3.92 8.81 -11.79
C GLN A 336 5.16 7.90 -11.80
N THR A 337 5.73 7.63 -10.62
CA THR A 337 6.81 6.63 -10.43
C THR A 337 6.33 5.25 -10.00
N ASP A 338 5.11 5.17 -9.45
CA ASP A 338 4.46 3.93 -9.02
C ASP A 338 3.08 3.81 -9.72
N PRO A 339 2.78 2.68 -10.39
CA PRO A 339 1.45 2.39 -10.94
C PRO A 339 0.30 2.50 -9.94
N ASN A 340 0.56 2.23 -8.66
CA ASN A 340 -0.43 2.35 -7.58
C ASN A 340 -0.36 3.71 -6.85
N GLY A 341 0.66 4.52 -7.17
CA GLY A 341 0.85 5.84 -6.57
C GLY A 341 -0.14 6.88 -7.09
N SER A 342 -0.08 8.07 -6.49
CA SER A 342 -0.88 9.20 -6.97
C SER A 342 -0.38 9.70 -8.33
N LEU A 343 -1.24 9.64 -9.34
CA LEU A 343 -1.01 10.26 -10.64
C LEU A 343 -0.92 11.78 -10.50
N LYS A 344 0.22 12.35 -10.86
CA LYS A 344 0.45 13.81 -10.87
C LYS A 344 0.10 14.40 -12.23
N ASN A 345 -0.23 15.69 -12.26
CA ASN A 345 -0.52 16.42 -13.48
C ASN A 345 0.21 17.77 -13.51
N TYR A 346 0.65 18.19 -14.69
CA TYR A 346 1.33 19.46 -14.93
C TYR A 346 0.87 20.08 -16.26
N GLY A 347 0.64 21.39 -16.27
CA GLY A 347 0.34 22.11 -17.50
C GLY A 347 -0.46 23.39 -17.26
N PRO A 348 -0.68 24.20 -18.31
CA PRO A 348 -0.27 23.92 -19.69
C PRO A 348 1.25 24.07 -19.92
N ILE A 349 1.81 23.20 -20.75
CA ILE A 349 3.14 23.34 -21.35
C ILE A 349 2.94 23.91 -22.76
N THR A 350 3.23 25.18 -22.95
CA THR A 350 2.99 25.87 -24.23
C THR A 350 4.22 25.79 -25.14
N ILE A 351 4.04 25.13 -26.29
CA ILE A 351 4.98 25.19 -27.42
C ILE A 351 4.48 26.28 -28.37
N ASN A 352 5.26 27.35 -28.53
CA ASN A 352 4.89 28.43 -29.44
C ASN A 352 5.33 28.12 -30.87
N SER A 353 4.70 28.81 -31.82
CA SER A 353 5.14 28.88 -33.22
C SER A 353 5.51 30.32 -33.57
N PRO A 354 6.53 30.55 -34.42
CA PRO A 354 6.81 31.86 -34.97
C PRO A 354 5.69 32.30 -35.94
N THR A 355 5.71 33.56 -36.35
CA THR A 355 4.81 34.06 -37.38
C THR A 355 5.11 33.38 -38.73
N PRO A 356 4.11 32.89 -39.48
CA PRO A 356 4.35 32.26 -40.78
C PRO A 356 5.00 33.23 -41.78
N VAL A 357 5.90 32.72 -42.62
CA VAL A 357 6.36 33.47 -43.80
C VAL A 357 5.18 33.56 -44.77
N THR A 358 4.92 34.75 -45.29
CA THR A 358 3.93 34.99 -46.33
C THR A 358 4.52 35.90 -47.40
N PHE A 359 3.98 35.84 -48.60
CA PHE A 359 4.33 36.79 -49.64
C PHE A 359 3.17 37.03 -50.59
N ILE A 360 3.26 38.10 -51.37
CA ILE A 360 2.37 38.42 -52.47
C ILE A 360 3.23 38.58 -53.72
N ALA A 361 2.99 37.72 -54.72
CA ALA A 361 3.52 37.91 -56.06
C ALA A 361 2.50 38.68 -56.91
N THR A 362 2.89 39.81 -57.48
CA THR A 362 2.03 40.66 -58.31
C THR A 362 2.58 40.74 -59.72
N TRP A 363 1.74 40.42 -60.71
CA TRP A 363 2.06 40.65 -62.11
C TRP A 363 2.24 42.14 -62.39
N ILE A 364 3.25 42.51 -63.17
CA ILE A 364 3.52 43.90 -63.54
C ILE A 364 3.41 44.10 -65.06
N SER A 365 4.02 43.23 -65.85
CA SER A 365 4.01 43.32 -67.32
C SER A 365 4.18 41.96 -67.99
N ASP A 366 3.51 41.80 -69.14
CA ASP A 366 3.77 40.70 -70.06
C ASP A 366 5.07 40.95 -70.85
N VAL A 367 5.50 39.95 -71.62
CA VAL A 367 6.58 40.12 -72.61
C VAL A 367 6.09 40.99 -73.78
N ASP A 368 6.96 41.83 -74.31
CA ASP A 368 6.60 42.77 -75.39
C ASP A 368 6.36 42.05 -76.73
N CYS A 369 7.09 40.97 -77.00
CA CYS A 369 7.00 40.17 -78.22
C CYS A 369 7.24 38.68 -77.95
N TYR A 370 6.83 37.83 -78.90
CA TYR A 370 7.04 36.38 -78.82
C TYR A 370 8.54 36.04 -78.82
N GLY A 371 8.99 35.35 -77.77
CA GLY A 371 10.39 34.95 -77.59
C GLY A 371 11.23 35.94 -76.78
N ASP A 372 10.69 37.11 -76.45
CA ASP A 372 11.36 38.07 -75.59
C ASP A 372 11.27 37.66 -74.12
N ASN A 373 12.15 38.25 -73.32
CA ASN A 373 12.17 38.09 -71.87
C ASN A 373 11.79 39.38 -71.14
N THR A 374 11.04 40.31 -71.72
CA THR A 374 10.78 41.62 -71.07
C THR A 374 9.70 41.61 -69.99
N GLY A 375 9.14 40.44 -69.65
CA GLY A 375 8.12 40.30 -68.61
C GLY A 375 8.66 40.58 -67.20
N SER A 376 7.76 40.96 -66.29
CA SER A 376 8.13 41.27 -64.91
C SER A 376 7.04 40.98 -63.87
N ILE A 377 7.48 40.64 -62.66
CA ILE A 377 6.65 40.44 -61.47
C ILE A 377 7.28 41.13 -60.26
N THR A 378 6.48 41.58 -59.30
CA THR A 378 6.97 41.99 -57.98
C THR A 378 6.65 40.93 -56.94
N ILE A 379 7.53 40.78 -55.95
CA ILE A 379 7.35 39.88 -54.82
C ILE A 379 7.55 40.69 -53.54
N ASN A 380 6.55 40.69 -52.66
CA ASN A 380 6.61 41.34 -51.35
C ASN A 380 6.39 40.30 -50.25
N ALA A 381 7.36 40.12 -49.35
CA ALA A 381 7.38 39.11 -48.31
C ALA A 381 7.34 39.69 -46.90
N SER A 382 6.70 38.98 -45.97
CA SER A 382 6.52 39.35 -44.57
C SER A 382 6.41 38.12 -43.66
N GLY A 383 6.55 38.30 -42.34
CA GLY A 383 6.48 37.21 -41.35
C GLY A 383 7.82 36.47 -41.14
N GLY A 384 7.80 35.31 -40.47
CA GLY A 384 9.02 34.57 -40.14
C GLY A 384 10.09 35.40 -39.41
N GLN A 385 11.35 35.06 -39.65
CA GLN A 385 12.51 35.75 -39.06
C GLN A 385 13.07 36.90 -39.93
N GLY A 386 12.46 37.17 -41.10
CA GLY A 386 12.95 38.16 -42.05
C GLY A 386 14.13 37.66 -42.90
N ASN A 387 14.86 38.60 -43.54
CA ASN A 387 16.01 38.32 -44.42
C ASN A 387 15.72 37.23 -45.47
N TYR A 388 14.79 37.51 -46.38
CA TYR A 388 14.28 36.47 -47.28
C TYR A 388 15.20 36.16 -48.47
N GLN A 389 15.14 34.91 -48.89
CA GLN A 389 15.58 34.42 -50.19
C GLN A 389 14.36 34.06 -51.03
N TYR A 390 14.51 34.20 -52.33
CA TYR A 390 13.42 34.03 -53.30
C TYR A 390 13.84 33.01 -54.36
N SER A 391 12.85 32.26 -54.83
CA SER A 391 12.97 31.33 -55.94
C SER A 391 11.79 31.54 -56.88
N ILE A 392 12.04 31.56 -58.18
CA ILE A 392 10.99 31.59 -59.24
C ILE A 392 10.87 30.25 -59.98
N ASN A 393 11.68 29.26 -59.62
CA ASN A 393 11.75 27.95 -60.26
C ASN A 393 11.56 26.80 -59.26
N ASP A 394 10.55 26.92 -58.40
CA ASP A 394 10.11 25.87 -57.46
C ASP A 394 11.18 25.42 -56.42
N GLY A 395 12.16 26.27 -56.14
CA GLY A 395 13.19 26.07 -55.12
C GLY A 395 14.49 25.48 -55.65
N LEU A 396 14.66 25.39 -56.98
CA LEU A 396 15.90 24.92 -57.61
C LEU A 396 17.04 25.92 -57.41
N ASP A 397 16.77 27.22 -57.59
CA ASP A 397 17.73 28.30 -57.38
C ASP A 397 17.19 29.33 -56.39
N TRP A 398 18.05 29.80 -55.48
CA TRP A 398 17.70 30.80 -54.47
C TRP A 398 18.57 32.04 -54.63
N PHE A 399 17.94 33.20 -54.61
CA PHE A 399 18.63 34.49 -54.68
C PHE A 399 18.18 35.42 -53.56
N SER A 400 19.11 36.27 -53.12
CA SER A 400 18.87 37.34 -52.16
C SER A 400 18.89 38.67 -52.90
N PHE A 401 18.03 39.59 -52.47
CA PHE A 401 17.95 40.94 -53.03
C PHE A 401 18.48 41.99 -52.06
N SER A 402 18.85 43.16 -52.60
CA SER A 402 19.32 44.29 -51.79
C SER A 402 18.25 44.79 -50.82
N ASN A 403 16.98 44.78 -51.23
CA ASN A 403 15.85 44.89 -50.33
C ASN A 403 15.34 43.48 -50.01
N ALA A 404 15.50 43.08 -48.75
CA ALA A 404 15.18 41.75 -48.30
C ALA A 404 13.67 41.45 -48.30
N THR A 405 12.77 42.44 -48.32
CA THR A 405 11.31 42.24 -48.23
C THR A 405 10.58 42.43 -49.56
N PHE A 406 11.11 43.26 -50.46
CA PHE A 406 10.45 43.61 -51.71
C PHE A 406 11.42 43.58 -52.89
N HIS A 407 11.01 42.96 -53.99
CA HIS A 407 11.78 42.98 -55.22
C HIS A 407 10.93 42.89 -56.49
N THR A 408 11.44 43.46 -57.59
CA THR A 408 10.87 43.30 -58.93
C THR A 408 11.76 42.40 -59.77
N VAL A 409 11.30 41.18 -60.05
CA VAL A 409 11.98 40.27 -60.95
C VAL A 409 11.67 40.70 -62.39
N THR A 410 12.70 41.02 -63.15
CA THR A 410 12.64 41.43 -64.56
C THR A 410 13.32 40.38 -65.43
N ASN A 411 13.31 40.57 -66.74
CA ASN A 411 13.92 39.64 -67.70
C ASN A 411 13.24 38.25 -67.71
N LEU A 412 11.92 38.19 -67.48
CA LEU A 412 11.14 36.95 -67.46
C LEU A 412 10.59 36.59 -68.85
N LEU A 413 10.77 35.33 -69.24
CA LEU A 413 10.09 34.71 -70.38
C LEU A 413 8.61 34.47 -70.08
N ALA A 414 7.79 34.40 -71.13
CA ALA A 414 6.38 34.02 -71.03
C ALA A 414 6.21 32.54 -70.67
N THR A 415 6.16 32.24 -69.37
CA THR A 415 5.94 30.89 -68.81
C THR A 415 5.27 30.99 -67.44
N THR A 416 4.87 29.84 -66.88
CA THR A 416 4.39 29.75 -65.51
C THR A 416 5.59 29.65 -64.55
N TYR A 417 5.67 30.57 -63.59
CA TYR A 417 6.67 30.55 -62.52
C TYR A 417 6.04 30.02 -61.24
N ARG A 418 6.81 29.23 -60.47
CA ARG A 418 6.43 28.76 -59.13
C ARG A 418 7.27 29.49 -58.12
N VAL A 419 6.65 30.40 -57.38
CA VAL A 419 7.38 31.31 -56.52
C VAL A 419 7.47 30.70 -55.12
N LYS A 420 8.68 30.66 -54.57
CA LYS A 420 8.93 30.33 -53.17
C LYS A 420 9.70 31.43 -52.50
N VAL A 421 9.38 31.68 -51.24
CA VAL A 421 10.10 32.63 -50.37
C VAL A 421 10.52 31.87 -49.12
N LYS A 422 11.77 32.04 -48.71
CA LYS A 422 12.33 31.41 -47.52
C LYS A 422 12.99 32.45 -46.62
N ASP A 423 12.75 32.41 -45.32
CA ASP A 423 13.38 33.32 -44.36
C ASP A 423 14.78 32.84 -43.93
N SER A 424 15.42 33.59 -43.02
CA SER A 424 16.73 33.23 -42.48
C SER A 424 16.76 31.94 -41.65
N ASN A 425 15.62 31.49 -41.13
CA ASN A 425 15.52 30.23 -40.41
C ASN A 425 15.21 29.03 -41.33
N GLY A 426 15.03 29.29 -42.62
CA GLY A 426 14.73 28.26 -43.61
C GLY A 426 13.24 27.96 -43.78
N CYS A 427 12.34 28.74 -43.18
CA CYS A 427 10.89 28.56 -43.29
C CYS A 427 10.38 29.00 -44.68
N ILE A 428 9.66 28.12 -45.38
CA ILE A 428 9.26 28.35 -46.78
C ILE A 428 7.76 28.68 -46.90
N ALA A 429 7.45 29.72 -47.68
CA ALA A 429 6.14 30.00 -48.25
C ALA A 429 6.16 29.74 -49.77
N GLN A 430 5.03 29.33 -50.36
CA GLN A 430 4.94 29.02 -51.80
C GLN A 430 3.60 29.48 -52.41
N GLN A 431 3.61 29.88 -53.69
CA GLN A 431 2.44 30.23 -54.52
C GLN A 431 2.61 29.73 -55.96
#